data_AF-A0AAW9FPZ5-F1
#
_entry.id   AF-A0AAW9FPZ5-F1
#
_cell.length_a   1.000
_cell.length_b   1.000
_cell.length_c   1.000
_cell.angle_alpha   90.00
_cell.angle_beta   90.00
_cell.angle_gamma   90.00
#
_symmetry.space_group_name_H-M   'P 1'
#
loop_
_entity.id
_entity.type
_entity.pdbx_description
1 polymer ?
#
loop_
_entity_poly.entity_id
_entity_poly.type
_entity_poly.pdbx_seq_one_letter_code
_entity_poly.pdbx_strand_id
1 'polypeptide(L)' 'MASKSAVAKKMRESISYEPQEFALRHGIHLEDARRILTLHKDDRDSSNRAAHNLNGLN' A
#
# COMPACT_ATOMS: atom_id res chain seq x y z
N MET A 1 40.91 -9.81 -7.96
CA MET A 1 39.89 -10.64 -7.28
C MET A 1 38.66 -9.77 -7.06
N ALA A 2 37.60 -9.95 -7.87
CA ALA A 2 36.34 -9.23 -7.71
C ALA A 2 35.21 -10.25 -7.73
N SER A 3 34.80 -10.71 -6.55
CA SER A 3 33.61 -11.55 -6.41
C SER A 3 32.56 -10.74 -5.67
N LYS A 4 31.71 -10.13 -6.50
CA LYS A 4 30.39 -9.61 -6.14
C LYS A 4 29.58 -10.76 -5.55
N SER A 5 29.28 -10.69 -4.26
CA SER A 5 28.24 -11.52 -3.67
C SER A 5 27.55 -10.69 -2.60
N ALA A 6 26.79 -9.69 -3.07
CA ALA A 6 25.67 -9.14 -2.33
C ALA A 6 24.67 -10.28 -2.15
N VAL A 7 24.79 -10.99 -1.02
CA VAL A 7 23.83 -12.00 -0.59
C VAL A 7 22.52 -11.26 -0.34
N ALA A 8 21.64 -11.34 -1.34
CA ALA A 8 20.24 -10.95 -1.27
C ALA A 8 19.55 -11.77 -0.16
N LYS A 9 19.59 -11.27 1.07
CA LYS A 9 18.90 -11.87 2.20
C LYS A 9 17.46 -11.35 2.21
N LYS A 10 16.65 -11.93 1.32
CA LYS A 10 15.19 -12.10 1.39
C LYS A 10 14.50 -11.09 2.30
N MET A 11 14.40 -9.84 1.84
CA MET A 11 13.38 -8.93 2.32
C MET A 11 12.06 -9.66 2.05
N ARG A 12 11.33 -10.00 3.11
CA ARG A 12 9.89 -10.20 2.98
C ARG A 12 9.43 -8.90 2.33
N GLU A 13 9.18 -8.93 1.01
CA GLU A 13 8.51 -7.85 0.29
C GLU A 13 7.13 -7.79 0.92
N SER A 14 7.07 -7.16 2.10
CA SER A 14 5.87 -6.50 2.56
C SER A 14 5.45 -5.72 1.33
N ILE A 15 4.32 -6.09 0.75
CA ILE A 15 3.68 -5.28 -0.26
C ILE A 15 3.40 -3.98 0.48
N SER A 16 4.39 -3.08 0.47
CA SER A 16 4.36 -1.82 1.18
C SER A 16 3.37 -1.04 0.36
N TYR A 17 2.10 -1.11 0.75
CA TYR A 17 1.11 -0.19 0.26
C TYR A 17 1.60 1.19 0.66
N GLU A 18 2.28 1.85 -0.27
CA GLU A 18 2.68 3.22 -0.09
C GLU A 18 1.40 4.02 0.06
N PRO A 19 1.11 4.58 1.25
CA PRO A 19 -0.16 5.27 1.48
C PRO A 19 -0.35 6.46 0.54
N GLN A 20 0.76 6.99 0.01
CA GLN A 20 0.81 8.02 -1.01
C GLN A 20 0.29 7.53 -2.36
N GLU A 21 0.76 6.38 -2.84
CA GLU A 21 0.26 5.80 -4.09
C GLU A 21 -1.21 5.40 -3.97
N PHE A 22 -1.60 4.85 -2.82
CA PHE A 22 -2.98 4.47 -2.54
C PHE A 22 -3.91 5.70 -2.51
N ALA A 23 -3.49 6.78 -1.86
CA ALA A 23 -4.21 8.05 -1.84
C ALA A 23 -4.40 8.62 -3.25
N LEU A 24 -3.32 8.68 -4.04
CA LEU A 24 -3.35 9.19 -5.42
C LEU A 24 -4.27 8.35 -6.32
N ARG A 25 -4.17 7.03 -6.25
CA ARG A 25 -4.96 6.10 -7.07
C ARG A 25 -6.46 6.22 -6.81
N HIS A 26 -6.83 6.42 -5.54
CA HIS A 26 -8.23 6.48 -5.13
C HIS A 26 -8.77 7.90 -4.99
N GLY A 27 -7.94 8.94 -5.17
CA GLY A 27 -8.35 10.33 -5.02
C GLY A 27 -8.74 10.72 -3.58
N ILE A 28 -8.23 10.00 -2.58
CA ILE A 28 -8.54 10.24 -1.16
C ILE A 28 -7.38 10.93 -0.45
N HIS A 29 -7.63 11.48 0.74
CA HIS A 29 -6.56 12.06 1.55
C HIS A 29 -5.58 11.01 2.06
N LEU A 30 -4.31 11.41 2.24
CA LEU A 30 -3.25 10.56 2.75
C LEU A 30 -3.56 9.98 4.14
N GLU A 31 -4.25 10.74 4.99
CA GLU A 31 -4.67 10.27 6.31
C GLU A 31 -5.71 9.15 6.21
N ASP A 32 -6.67 9.26 5.28
CA ASP A 32 -7.67 8.24 5.05
C ASP A 32 -7.04 6.99 4.42
N ALA A 33 -6.12 7.17 3.48
CA ALA A 33 -5.32 6.09 2.91
C ALA A 33 -4.56 5.33 4.01
N ARG A 34 -3.88 6.03 4.93
CA ARG A 34 -3.19 5.40 6.07
C ARG A 34 -4.15 4.65 6.97
N ARG A 35 -5.32 5.21 7.29
CA ARG A 35 -6.33 4.50 8.11
C ARG A 35 -6.82 3.24 7.43
N ILE A 36 -7.20 3.32 6.15
CA ILE A 36 -7.71 2.19 5.37
C ILE A 36 -6.66 1.08 5.30
N LEU A 37 -5.42 1.41 4.94
CA LEU A 37 -4.33 0.45 4.87
C LEU A 37 -3.95 -0.12 6.24
N THR A 38 -4.14 0.64 7.32
CA THR A 38 -3.91 0.15 8.69
C THR A 38 -5.03 -0.80 9.15
N LEU A 39 -6.27 -0.55 8.72
CA LEU A 39 -7.45 -1.38 9.00
C LEU A 39 -7.44 -2.69 8.23
N HIS A 40 -6.99 -2.66 6.97
CA HIS A 40 -7.10 -3.76 6.02
C HIS A 40 -5.74 -4.25 5.51
N LYS A 41 -4.69 -4.17 6.34
CA LYS A 41 -3.26 -4.38 6.01
C LYS A 41 -2.95 -5.42 4.93
N ASP A 42 -3.54 -6.61 5.03
CA ASP A 42 -3.30 -7.72 4.10
C ASP A 42 -4.45 -7.94 3.10
N ASP A 43 -5.54 -7.15 3.21
CA ASP A 43 -6.75 -7.23 2.40
C ASP A 43 -6.85 -6.03 1.46
N ARG A 44 -6.27 -6.22 0.27
CA ARG A 44 -6.30 -5.28 -0.85
C ARG A 44 -7.72 -4.92 -1.29
N ASP A 45 -8.62 -5.91 -1.32
CA ASP A 45 -9.96 -5.70 -1.87
C ASP A 45 -10.82 -4.90 -0.91
N SER A 46 -10.74 -5.21 0.39
CA SER A 46 -11.37 -4.39 1.43
C SER A 46 -10.80 -2.98 1.46
N SER A 47 -9.48 -2.83 1.30
CA SER A 47 -8.84 -1.51 1.19
C SER A 47 -9.42 -0.71 0.01
N ASN A 48 -9.44 -1.29 -1.20
CA ASN A 48 -9.95 -0.62 -2.40
C ASN A 48 -11.43 -0.25 -2.25
N ARG A 49 -12.26 -1.13 -1.68
CA ARG A 49 -13.69 -0.86 -1.45
C ARG A 49 -13.89 0.28 -0.46
N ALA A 50 -13.14 0.28 0.64
CA ALA A 50 -13.19 1.37 1.62
C ALA A 50 -12.80 2.70 0.99
N ALA A 51 -11.73 2.73 0.19
CA ALA A 51 -11.29 3.93 -0.51
C ALA A 51 -12.31 4.42 -1.55
N HIS A 52 -12.94 3.51 -2.30
CA HIS A 52 -14.00 3.82 -3.24
C HIS A 52 -15.23 4.43 -2.55
N ASN A 53 -15.64 3.86 -1.41
CA ASN A 53 -16.76 4.38 -0.62
C ASN A 53 -16.45 5.75 -0.01
N LEU A 54 -15.18 6.01 0.34
CA LEU A 54 -14.75 7.25 0.97
C LEU A 54 -14.62 8.41 -0.04
N ASN A 55 -14.20 8.13 -1.27
CA ASN A 55 -14.15 9.14 -2.33
C ASN A 55 -15.54 9.50 -2.89
N GLY A 56 -16.59 8.75 -2.54
CA GLY A 56 -17.96 9.11 -2.91
C GLY A 56 -18.21 9.22 -4.42
N LEU A 57 -17.40 8.55 -5.26
CA LEU A 57 -17.68 8.39 -6.69
C LEU A 57 -18.94 7.53 -6.84
N ASN A 58 -20.07 8.21 -6.80
CA ASN A 58 -21.39 7.73 -7.14
C ASN A 58 -21.96 8.72 -8.17
#